data_AF-A0A930FJ20-F1
#
_entry.id   AF-A0A930FJ20-F1
#
_cell.length_a   1.000
_cell.length_b   1.000
_cell.length_c   1.000
_cell.angle_alpha   90.00
_cell.angle_beta   90.00
_cell.angle_gamma   90.00
#
_symmetry.space_group_name_H-M   'P 1'
#
loop_
_entity.id
_entity.type
_entity.pdbx_description
1 polymer ?
#
loop_
_entity_poly.entity_id
_entity_poly.type
_entity_poly.pdbx_seq_one_letter_code
_entity_poly.pdbx_strand_id
1 'polypeptide(L)' 'VTHIKGEINREFVRKMTPREWARLQGFPNDFKFVVADTHLYKQFGNSVTVPVIRAIAEKIKKCLDNSDLES' A
#
# COMPACT_ATOMS: atom_id res chain seq x y z
N VAL A 1 9.98 8.79 12.49
CA VAL A 1 10.79 9.47 11.46
C VAL A 1 11.81 8.45 10.95
N THR A 2 11.82 8.12 9.66
CA THR A 2 12.69 7.06 9.12
C THR A 2 14.14 7.53 9.06
N HIS A 3 15.06 6.70 9.56
CA HIS A 3 16.50 6.98 9.66
C HIS A 3 17.22 6.59 8.36
N ILE A 4 16.98 7.31 7.28
CA ILE A 4 17.69 7.09 6.01
C ILE A 4 19.09 7.72 6.13
N LYS A 5 20.13 6.89 6.32
CA LYS A 5 21.55 7.27 6.41
C LYS A 5 22.27 7.16 5.04
N GLY A 6 21.67 7.67 3.97
CA GLY A 6 22.34 7.79 2.67
C GLY A 6 22.85 9.21 2.49
N GLU A 7 24.07 9.39 1.99
CA GLU A 7 24.52 10.71 1.55
C GLU A 7 23.52 11.27 0.52
N ILE A 8 23.03 12.48 0.79
CA ILE A 8 22.09 13.17 -0.09
C ILE A 8 22.84 13.43 -1.40
N ASN A 9 22.47 12.76 -2.50
CA ASN A 9 22.93 13.19 -3.82
C ASN A 9 22.43 14.63 -4.04
N ARG A 10 23.34 15.56 -4.34
CA ARG A 10 23.06 16.98 -4.60
C ARG A 10 22.06 17.21 -5.75
N GLU A 11 21.72 16.16 -6.50
CA GLU A 11 20.70 16.14 -7.55
C GLU A 11 19.26 15.93 -7.04
N PHE A 12 19.00 16.03 -5.73
CA PHE A 12 17.67 15.85 -5.11
C PHE A 12 17.06 14.43 -5.23
N VAL A 13 17.82 13.44 -5.70
CA VAL A 13 17.35 12.05 -5.82
C VAL A 13 17.47 11.34 -4.47
N ARG A 14 16.35 11.20 -3.74
CA ARG A 14 16.24 10.34 -2.54
C ARG A 14 15.20 9.25 -2.72
N LYS A 15 15.39 8.12 -2.02
CA LYS A 15 14.34 7.10 -1.88
C LYS A 15 13.15 7.70 -1.11
N MET A 16 11.94 7.49 -1.63
CA MET A 16 10.70 7.81 -0.89
C MET A 16 10.66 7.04 0.42
N THR A 17 10.22 7.65 1.51
CA THR A 17 10.00 7.02 2.81
C THR A 17 8.85 6.00 2.72
N PRO A 18 8.76 5.03 3.65
CA PRO A 18 7.64 4.07 3.70
C PRO A 18 6.27 4.77 3.75
N ARG A 19 6.19 5.94 4.38
CA ARG A 19 4.96 6.75 4.44
C ARG A 19 4.60 7.41 3.12
N GLU A 20 5.58 7.84 2.33
CA GLU A 20 5.35 8.38 0.99
C GLU A 20 4.87 7.27 0.04
N TRP A 21 5.45 6.07 0.14
CA TRP A 21 4.96 4.87 -0.57
C TRP A 21 3.55 4.46 -0.15
N ALA A 22 3.25 4.49 1.15
CA ALA A 22 1.90 4.20 1.66
C ALA A 22 0.84 5.14 1.06
N ARG A 23 1.14 6.44 0.97
CA ARG A 23 0.24 7.41 0.33
C ARG A 23 0.05 7.12 -1.15
N LEU A 24 1.11 6.79 -1.87
CA LEU A 24 1.05 6.41 -3.28
C LEU A 24 0.16 5.17 -3.50
N GLN A 25 0.23 4.22 -2.58
CA GLN A 25 -0.57 3.00 -2.60
C GLN A 25 -2.04 3.21 -2.14
N GLY A 26 -2.39 4.41 -1.66
CA GLY A 26 -3.74 4.76 -1.22
C GLY A 26 -4.05 4.46 0.25
N PHE A 27 -3.04 4.24 1.09
CA PHE A 27 -3.26 4.03 2.53
C PHE A 27 -3.59 5.34 3.27
N PRO A 28 -4.47 5.30 4.28
CA PRO A 28 -4.75 6.46 5.13
C PRO A 28 -3.52 6.87 5.95
N ASN A 29 -3.40 8.17 6.25
CA ASN A 29 -2.23 8.73 6.96
C ASN A 29 -2.03 8.16 8.38
N ASP A 30 -3.10 7.67 9.00
CA ASP A 30 -3.09 7.11 10.35
C ASP A 30 -2.80 5.61 10.39
N PHE A 31 -2.52 4.99 9.23
CA PHE A 31 -2.16 3.59 9.18
C PHE A 31 -0.84 3.35 9.92
N LYS A 32 -0.90 2.56 11.00
CA LYS A 32 0.27 2.18 11.80
C LYS A 32 0.91 0.94 11.20
N PHE A 33 2.05 1.14 10.57
CA PHE A 33 2.89 0.04 10.11
C PHE A 33 3.67 -0.55 11.29
N VAL A 34 3.41 -1.82 11.64
CA VAL A 34 3.98 -2.49 12.82
C VAL A 34 5.31 -3.20 12.53
N VAL A 35 5.66 -3.34 11.24
CA VAL A 35 6.88 -4.04 10.79
C VAL A 35 8.00 -3.06 10.43
N ALA A 36 9.25 -3.53 10.45
CA ALA A 36 10.42 -2.72 10.12
C ALA A 36 10.36 -2.16 8.68
N ASP A 37 10.88 -0.94 8.49
CA ASP A 37 10.84 -0.19 7.22
C ASP A 37 11.28 -1.03 6.00
N THR A 38 12.30 -1.88 6.14
CA THR A 38 12.80 -2.74 5.06
C THR A 38 11.78 -3.78 4.58
N HIS A 39 10.97 -4.32 5.49
CA HIS A 39 9.89 -5.24 5.15
C HIS A 39 8.71 -4.49 4.53
N LEU A 40 8.43 -3.27 5.00
CA LEU A 40 7.41 -2.41 4.39
C LEU A 40 7.74 -2.04 2.96
N TYR A 41 8.99 -1.69 2.65
CA TYR A 41 9.40 -1.42 1.26
C TYR A 41 9.15 -2.62 0.34
N LYS A 42 9.46 -3.85 0.79
CA LYS A 42 9.14 -5.06 0.03
C LYS A 42 7.64 -5.28 -0.10
N GLN A 43 6.87 -5.02 0.96
CA GLN A 43 5.42 -5.11 0.92
C GLN A 43 4.85 -4.07 -0.05
N PHE A 44 5.21 -2.80 0.00
CA PHE A 44 4.70 -1.79 -0.93
C PHE A 44 5.15 -2.01 -2.38
N GLY A 45 6.35 -2.53 -2.60
CA GLY A 45 6.85 -2.85 -3.95
C GLY A 45 6.19 -4.09 -4.57
N ASN A 46 5.80 -5.06 -3.75
CA ASN A 46 5.17 -6.32 -4.19
C ASN A 46 3.65 -6.37 -3.94
N SER A 47 3.06 -5.34 -3.34
CA SER A 47 1.63 -5.29 -3.01
C SER A 47 0.84 -4.58 -4.11
N VAL A 48 -0.43 -4.96 -4.20
CA VAL A 48 -1.41 -4.36 -5.08
C VAL A 48 -1.99 -3.12 -4.40
N THR A 49 -2.14 -2.04 -5.18
CA THR A 49 -2.76 -0.78 -4.73
C THR A 49 -4.13 -1.04 -4.09
N VAL A 50 -4.37 -0.42 -2.92
CA VAL A 50 -5.63 -0.50 -2.15
C VAL A 50 -6.88 -0.32 -3.03
N PRO A 51 -6.95 0.67 -3.96
CA PRO A 51 -8.12 0.82 -4.83
C PRO A 51 -8.40 -0.39 -5.74
N VAL A 52 -7.37 -1.10 -6.18
CA VAL A 52 -7.52 -2.27 -7.06
C VAL A 52 -8.09 -3.45 -6.29
N ILE A 53 -7.55 -3.74 -5.09
CA ILE A 53 -8.10 -4.79 -4.23
C ILE A 53 -9.55 -4.50 -3.87
N ARG A 54 -9.90 -3.23 -3.59
CA ARG A 54 -11.28 -2.83 -3.30
C ARG A 54 -12.22 -3.14 -4.46
N ALA A 55 -11.85 -2.77 -5.69
CA ALA A 55 -12.67 -3.05 -6.88
C ALA A 55 -12.86 -4.56 -7.12
N ILE A 56 -11.82 -5.37 -6.86
CA ILE A 56 -11.91 -6.84 -6.95
C ILE A 56 -12.86 -7.39 -5.87
N ALA A 57 -12.73 -6.92 -4.63
CA ALA A 57 -13.58 -7.34 -3.53
C ALA A 57 -15.05 -6.98 -3.76
N GLU A 58 -15.34 -5.79 -4.31
CA GLU A 58 -16.70 -5.39 -4.69
C GLU A 58 -17.30 -6.32 -5.75
N LYS A 59 -16.49 -6.74 -6.75
CA LYS A 59 -16.94 -7.73 -7.75
C LYS A 59 -17.20 -9.10 -7.14
N ILE A 60 -16.32 -9.58 -6.27
CA ILE A 60 -16.50 -10.86 -5.58
C ILE A 60 -17.78 -10.82 -4.75
N LYS A 61 -17.99 -9.75 -3.98
CA LYS A 61 -19.21 -9.56 -3.18
C LYS A 61 -20.46 -9.60 -4.07
N LYS A 62 -20.46 -8.87 -5.19
CA LYS A 62 -21.59 -8.88 -6.13
C LYS A 62 -21.89 -10.28 -6.67
N CYS A 63 -20.87 -11.09 -6.96
CA CYS A 63 -21.07 -12.46 -7.41
C CYS A 63 -21.69 -13.35 -6.32
N LEU A 64 -21.27 -13.19 -5.07
CA LEU A 64 -21.80 -13.93 -3.92
C LEU A 64 -23.25 -13.52 -3.61
N ASP A 65 -23.51 -12.21 -3.55
CA ASP A 65 -24.86 -11.68 -3.30
C ASP A 65 -25.86 -12.12 -4.40
N ASN A 66 -25.40 -12.27 -5.64
CA ASN A 66 -26.23 -12.77 -6.75
C ASN A 66 -26.47 -14.29 -6.69
N SER A 67 -25.54 -15.09 -6.16
CA SER A 67 -25.77 -16.54 -5.99
C SER A 67 -26.78 -16.86 -4.89
N ASP A 68 -26.91 -15.98 -3.90
CA ASP A 68 -27.88 -16.14 -2.81
C ASP A 68 -29.32 -15.74 -3.21
N LEU A 69 -29.49 -15.03 -4.34
CA LEU A 69 -30.79 -14.60 -4.87
C LEU A 69 -31.43 -15.60 -5.84
N GLU A 70 -30.68 -16.59 -6.33
CA GLU A 70 -31.19 -17.67 -7.20
C GLU A 70 -31.39 -19.01 -6.45
N SER A 71 -31.36 -19.00 -5.12
CA SER A 71 -31.63 -20.16 -4.24
C SER A 71 -33.00 -20.08 -3.56
#